data_AF-A0A8S3IWN7-F1
#
_entry.id   AF-A0A8S3IWN7-F1
#
_cell.length_a   1.000
_cell.length_b   1.000
_cell.length_c   1.000
_cell.angle_alpha   90.00
_cell.angle_beta   90.00
_cell.angle_gamma   90.00
#
_symmetry.space_group_name_H-M   'P 1'
#
loop_
_entity.id
_entity.type
_entity.pdbx_description
1 polymer ?
#
loop_
_entity_poly.entity_id
_entity_poly.type
_entity_poly.pdbx_seq_one_letter_code
_entity_poly.pdbx_strand_id
1 'polypeptide(L)'
;MFWALDDVTVIDSVSFATVNANSGFETINSNGSWTVCNPSDSCFPGEISSNYSRTGQYSYIDGAIGNPDYLVQQFPTIGGRLYFINFWLKNLGSGVNSATITIGS
;
A
#
# COMPACT_ATOMS: atom_id res chain seq x y z
N MET A 1 2.13 9.12 -14.40
CA MET A 1 0.84 8.36 -14.40
C MET A 1 0.54 8.15 -12.94
N PHE A 2 -0.59 8.64 -12.43
CA PHE A 2 -0.84 8.67 -10.99
C PHE A 2 -1.72 7.51 -10.56
N TRP A 3 -1.43 6.87 -9.43
CA TRP A 3 -2.26 5.86 -8.80
C TRP A 3 -2.46 6.19 -7.32
N ALA A 4 -3.56 5.70 -6.76
CA ALA A 4 -3.85 5.76 -5.33
C ALA A 4 -4.06 4.34 -4.81
N LEU A 5 -3.44 4.04 -3.68
CA LEU A 5 -3.56 2.78 -2.95
C LEU A 5 -4.17 3.06 -1.58
N ASP A 6 -5.14 2.24 -1.21
CA ASP A 6 -5.84 2.35 0.06
C ASP A 6 -6.34 0.98 0.55
N ASP A 7 -6.77 0.89 1.81
CA ASP A 7 -7.35 -0.30 2.44
C ASP A 7 -6.48 -1.57 2.29
N VAL A 8 -5.15 -1.45 2.37
CA VAL A 8 -4.22 -2.58 2.25
C VAL A 8 -4.29 -3.41 3.52
N THR A 9 -5.06 -4.49 3.48
CA THR A 9 -5.34 -5.36 4.62
C THR A 9 -4.80 -6.76 4.39
N VAL A 10 -4.18 -7.31 5.43
CA VAL A 10 -3.74 -8.70 5.50
C VAL A 10 -4.46 -9.33 6.67
N ILE A 11 -5.27 -10.36 6.40
CA ILE A 11 -6.13 -11.00 7.39
C ILE A 11 -5.68 -12.45 7.59
N ASP A 12 -5.47 -12.84 8.84
CA ASP A 12 -5.24 -14.25 9.20
C ASP A 12 -6.54 -15.05 9.05
N SER A 13 -6.51 -16.12 8.24
CA SER A 13 -7.70 -16.94 7.95
C SER A 13 -8.29 -17.68 9.15
N VAL A 14 -7.55 -17.82 10.26
CA VAL A 14 -7.97 -18.54 11.46
C VAL A 14 -8.52 -17.59 12.50
N SER A 15 -7.81 -16.49 12.80
CA SER A 15 -8.24 -15.53 13.82
C SER A 15 -9.13 -14.42 13.28
N PHE A 16 -9.19 -14.24 11.95
CA PHE A 16 -9.83 -13.11 11.27
C PHE A 16 -9.30 -11.74 11.70
N ALA A 17 -8.11 -11.71 12.32
CA ALA A 17 -7.46 -10.47 12.71
C ALA A 17 -6.68 -9.88 11.53
N THR A 18 -6.74 -8.55 11.40
CA THR A 18 -5.81 -7.80 10.55
C THR A 18 -4.42 -7.83 11.20
N VAL A 19 -3.41 -8.31 10.48
CA VAL A 19 -2.05 -8.49 11.00
C VAL A 19 -1.10 -7.37 10.59
N ASN A 20 -1.44 -6.64 9.55
CA ASN A 20 -0.68 -5.49 9.07
C ASN A 20 -1.23 -4.21 9.71
N ALA A 21 -0.37 -3.22 9.94
CA ALA A 21 -0.72 -1.98 10.60
C ALA A 21 -0.95 -0.85 9.59
N ASN A 22 -1.75 0.14 9.99
CA ASN A 22 -2.05 1.33 9.18
C ASN A 22 -2.56 0.99 7.76
N SER A 23 -3.49 0.04 7.66
CA SER A 23 -4.03 -0.46 6.38
C SER A 23 -4.66 0.62 5.50
N GLY A 24 -5.29 1.63 6.10
CA GLY A 24 -5.91 2.76 5.39
C GLY A 24 -5.08 4.04 5.42
N PHE A 25 -3.77 3.97 5.74
CA PHE A 25 -2.89 5.14 5.73
C PHE A 25 -3.27 6.32 6.65
N GLU A 26 -4.13 6.10 7.63
CA GLU A 26 -4.66 7.13 8.54
C GLU A 26 -3.65 7.71 9.54
N THR A 27 -2.44 7.14 9.60
CA THR A 27 -1.34 7.64 10.46
C THR A 27 -0.35 8.47 9.65
N ILE A 28 -0.47 9.80 9.75
CA ILE A 28 0.10 10.78 8.80
C ILE A 28 1.62 11.01 9.00
N ASN A 29 2.18 10.67 10.16
CA ASN A 29 3.46 11.25 10.57
C ASN A 29 4.72 10.48 10.12
N SER A 30 4.59 9.39 9.34
CA SER A 30 5.76 8.59 8.89
C SER A 30 5.48 7.56 7.77
N ASN A 31 4.42 7.70 6.96
CA ASN A 31 3.78 6.57 6.24
C ASN A 31 3.26 5.48 7.21
N GLY A 32 3.20 5.77 8.51
CA GLY A 32 2.92 4.82 9.58
C GLY A 32 3.93 3.66 9.59
N SER A 33 3.41 2.43 9.55
CA SER A 33 4.19 1.19 9.53
C SER A 33 4.69 0.78 8.14
N TRP A 34 4.49 1.62 7.11
CA TRP A 34 4.95 1.35 5.76
C TRP A 34 6.31 1.98 5.49
N THR A 35 7.20 1.21 4.88
CA THR A 35 8.45 1.73 4.31
C THR A 35 8.21 1.99 2.82
N VAL A 36 8.36 3.24 2.42
CA VAL A 36 8.31 3.67 1.01
C VAL A 36 9.69 3.53 0.42
N CYS A 37 9.80 2.85 -0.71
CA CYS A 37 11.03 2.72 -1.46
C CYS A 37 10.84 3.34 -2.85
N ASN A 38 11.20 4.62 -2.95
CA ASN A 38 11.21 5.36 -4.21
C ASN A 38 12.68 5.52 -4.64
N PRO A 39 13.07 5.10 -5.84
CA PRO A 39 14.36 5.45 -6.39
C PRO A 39 14.43 6.98 -6.52
N SER A 40 15.56 7.54 -6.07
CA SER A 40 15.90 8.96 -6.20
C SER A 40 15.69 9.43 -7.65
N ASP A 41 15.19 10.67 -7.80
CA ASP A 41 14.95 11.40 -9.07
C ASP A 41 13.56 11.23 -9.73
N SER A 42 12.53 10.73 -9.03
CA SER A 42 11.16 10.77 -9.55
C SER A 42 10.53 12.18 -9.40
N CYS A 43 9.87 12.67 -10.45
CA CYS A 43 9.18 13.97 -10.45
C CYS A 43 7.94 13.99 -9.51
N PHE A 44 7.51 12.81 -9.04
CA PHE A 44 6.32 12.61 -8.23
C PHE A 44 6.55 11.45 -7.25
N PRO A 45 7.39 11.63 -6.21
CA PRO A 45 7.58 10.60 -5.20
C PRO A 45 6.26 10.36 -4.48
N GLY A 46 5.96 9.10 -4.16
CA GLY A 46 4.71 8.83 -3.47
C GLY A 46 4.63 9.42 -2.06
N GLU A 47 3.41 9.76 -1.67
CA GLU A 47 3.07 10.51 -0.45
C GLU A 47 1.71 10.08 0.11
N ILE A 48 1.46 10.42 1.38
CA ILE A 48 0.12 10.28 1.98
C ILE A 48 -0.73 11.49 1.61
N SER A 49 -1.92 11.25 1.06
CA SER A 49 -2.82 12.28 0.55
C SER A 49 -4.26 12.06 0.98
N SER A 50 -4.99 13.15 1.19
CA SER A 50 -6.42 13.16 1.54
C SER A 50 -7.37 13.28 0.35
N ASN A 51 -6.85 13.32 -0.88
CA ASN A 51 -7.66 13.63 -2.06
C ASN A 51 -8.30 12.40 -2.72
N TYR A 52 -7.84 11.19 -2.38
CA TYR A 52 -8.18 9.98 -3.13
C TYR A 52 -8.42 8.75 -2.25
N SER A 53 -8.75 8.96 -0.97
CA SER A 53 -9.11 7.88 -0.06
C SER A 53 -10.36 7.15 -0.55
N ARG A 54 -10.36 5.82 -0.39
CA ARG A 54 -11.54 4.98 -0.57
C ARG A 54 -12.33 4.92 0.73
N THR A 55 -11.64 4.71 1.85
CA THR A 55 -12.22 4.82 3.19
C THR A 55 -11.36 5.73 4.05
N GLY A 56 -11.93 6.26 5.13
CA GLY A 56 -11.19 7.19 5.99
C GLY A 56 -10.82 8.49 5.28
N GLN A 57 -9.75 9.13 5.78
CA GLN A 57 -9.32 10.45 5.35
C GLN A 57 -8.11 10.40 4.41
N TYR A 58 -7.33 9.32 4.42
CA TYR A 58 -6.03 9.29 3.75
C TYR A 58 -5.86 8.09 2.81
N SER A 59 -4.90 8.19 1.91
CA SER A 59 -4.46 7.14 0.99
C SER A 59 -3.01 7.37 0.61
N TYR A 60 -2.30 6.34 0.16
CA TYR A 60 -1.01 6.54 -0.48
C TYR A 60 -1.21 6.85 -1.96
N ILE A 61 -0.57 7.91 -2.45
CA ILE A 61 -0.55 8.23 -3.87
C ILE A 61 0.86 8.21 -4.41
N ASP A 62 0.99 7.88 -5.68
CA ASP A 62 2.28 7.86 -6.36
C ASP A 62 2.08 8.12 -7.84
N GLY A 63 3.10 8.64 -8.50
CA GLY A 63 3.12 8.75 -9.95
C GLY A 63 4.50 8.71 -10.58
N ALA A 64 5.50 8.16 -9.88
CA ALA A 64 6.86 8.06 -10.38
C ALA A 64 6.94 7.43 -11.78
N ILE A 65 7.82 8.01 -12.60
CA ILE A 65 8.05 7.59 -13.99
C ILE A 65 9.52 7.21 -14.10
N GLY A 66 9.80 5.98 -14.54
CA GLY A 66 11.16 5.51 -14.84
C GLY A 66 11.58 4.23 -14.12
N ASN A 67 11.10 4.01 -12.89
CA ASN A 67 11.30 2.77 -12.14
C ASN A 67 10.03 2.45 -11.31
N PRO A 68 9.76 1.16 -11.00
CA PRO A 68 8.64 0.79 -10.13
C PRO A 68 8.92 1.20 -8.68
N ASP A 69 8.01 1.99 -8.11
CA ASP A 69 8.00 2.29 -6.67
C ASP A 69 7.30 1.15 -5.93
N TYR A 70 7.70 0.91 -4.68
CA TYR A 70 7.08 -0.13 -3.86
C TYR A 70 6.94 0.28 -2.40
N LEU A 71 5.92 -0.29 -1.77
CA LEU A 71 5.62 -0.18 -0.35
C LEU A 71 5.88 -1.52 0.33
N VAL A 72 6.64 -1.48 1.42
CA VAL A 72 6.92 -2.67 2.23
C VAL A 72 6.39 -2.49 3.64
N GLN A 73 5.83 -3.57 4.18
CA GLN A 73 5.59 -3.69 5.60
C GLN A 73 5.95 -5.11 6.05
N GLN A 74 6.52 -5.21 7.25
CA GLN A 74 6.76 -6.47 7.92
C GLN A 74 5.76 -6.62 9.07
N PHE A 75 5.21 -7.83 9.20
CA PHE A 75 4.30 -8.21 10.28
C PHE A 75 4.51 -9.69 10.61
N PRO A 76 4.23 -10.12 11.84
CA PRO A 76 4.42 -11.50 12.24
C PRO A 76 3.43 -12.43 11.54
N THR A 77 3.94 -13.58 11.09
CA THR A 77 3.15 -14.67 10.48
C THR A 77 3.39 -15.99 11.22
N ILE A 78 2.44 -16.91 11.12
CA ILE A 78 2.56 -18.27 11.67
C ILE A 78 2.67 -19.25 10.50
N GLY A 79 3.70 -20.09 10.53
CA GLY A 79 3.94 -21.10 9.49
C GLY A 79 2.74 -22.02 9.27
N GLY A 80 2.43 -22.29 8.00
CA GLY A 80 1.29 -23.12 7.60
C GLY A 80 -0.07 -22.43 7.65
N ARG A 81 -0.17 -21.15 8.05
CA ARG A 81 -1.42 -20.40 7.98
C ARG A 81 -1.64 -19.77 6.62
N LEU A 82 -2.92 -19.72 6.22
CA LEU A 82 -3.37 -18.94 5.08
C LEU A 82 -3.65 -17.50 5.52
N TYR A 83 -3.32 -16.55 4.65
CA TYR A 83 -3.56 -15.13 4.82
C TYR A 83 -4.27 -14.58 3.59
N PHE A 84 -5.26 -13.72 3.80
CA PHE A 84 -5.96 -13.01 2.73
C PHE A 84 -5.40 -11.60 2.60
N ILE A 85 -5.00 -11.22 1.39
CA ILE A 85 -4.55 -9.86 1.08
C ILE A 85 -5.66 -9.18 0.28
N ASN A 86 -6.14 -8.05 0.77
CA ASN A 86 -7.08 -7.19 0.08
C ASN A 86 -6.50 -5.78 0.02
N PHE A 87 -6.77 -5.07 -1.07
CA PHE A 87 -6.37 -3.69 -1.23
C PHE A 87 -7.30 -3.03 -2.25
N TRP A 88 -7.33 -1.71 -2.22
CA TRP A 88 -7.93 -0.91 -3.26
C TRP A 88 -6.87 -0.14 -4.02
N LEU A 89 -6.93 -0.22 -5.34
CA LEU A 89 -5.99 0.46 -6.22
C LEU A 89 -6.76 1.22 -7.30
N LYS A 90 -6.62 2.54 -7.32
CA LYS A 90 -7.26 3.43 -8.29
C LYS A 90 -6.23 4.02 -9.25
N ASN A 91 -6.57 4.02 -10.54
CA ASN A 91 -5.80 4.74 -11.54
C ASN A 91 -6.36 6.17 -11.58
N LEU A 92 -5.49 7.16 -11.39
CA LEU A 92 -5.86 8.57 -11.41
C LEU A 92 -5.61 9.20 -12.79
N GLY A 93 -5.07 8.44 -13.75
CA GLY A 93 -4.87 8.85 -15.14
C GLY A 93 -5.65 7.97 -16.12
N SER A 94 -5.05 7.75 -17.29
CA SER A 94 -5.53 6.80 -18.30
C SER A 94 -4.70 5.53 -18.29
N GLY A 95 -5.34 4.36 -18.42
CA GLY A 95 -4.65 3.07 -18.57
C GLY A 95 -5.08 1.99 -17.57
N VAL A 96 -4.32 0.89 -17.56
CA VAL A 96 -4.52 -0.25 -16.66
C VAL A 96 -3.57 -0.12 -15.47
N ASN A 97 -4.11 -0.24 -14.25
CA ASN A 97 -3.30 -0.47 -13.08
C ASN A 97 -2.91 -1.94 -12.99
N SER A 98 -1.63 -2.20 -12.77
CA SER A 98 -1.12 -3.53 -12.43
C SER A 98 -0.39 -3.42 -11.10
N ALA A 99 -0.60 -4.39 -10.21
CA ALA A 99 0.14 -4.51 -8.98
C ALA A 99 0.73 -5.91 -8.90
N THR A 100 1.99 -5.98 -8.49
CA THR A 100 2.64 -7.24 -8.13
C THR A 100 2.72 -7.31 -6.63
N ILE A 101 2.21 -8.40 -6.06
CA ILE A 101 2.28 -8.66 -4.62
C ILE A 101 3.34 -9.71 -4.42
N THR A 102 4.39 -9.35 -3.69
CA THR A 102 5.46 -10.27 -3.31
C THR A 102 5.30 -10.62 -1.84
N ILE A 103 5.22 -11.92 -1.54
CA ILE A 103 5.21 -12.45 -0.18
C ILE A 103 6.45 -13.31 -0.02
N GLY A 104 7.33 -12.96 0.93
CA GLY A 104 8.55 -13.71 1.18
C GLY A 104 9.52 -12.92 2.06
N SER A 105 10.47 -13.65 2.66
CA SER A 105 11.69 -13.12 3.27
C SER A 105 12.79 -12.98 2.23
#